data_AF-A0A1J3F0Y3-F1
#
_entry.id   AF-A0A1J3F0Y3-F1
#
_cell.length_a   1.000
_cell.length_b   1.000
_cell.length_c   1.000
_cell.angle_alpha   90.00
_cell.angle_beta   90.00
_cell.angle_gamma   90.00
#
_symmetry.space_group_name_H-M   'P 1'
#
loop_
_entity.id
_entity.type
_entity.pdbx_description
1 polymer ?
#
loop_
_entity_poly.entity_id
_entity_poly.type
_entity_poly.pdbx_seq_one_letter_code
_entity_poly.pdbx_strand_id
1 'polypeptide(L)'
;METTVQKRKPVFVKVDQLKPGTRGHTLTVKVVESNPVRPAIRKSSLSQPTRSPRIAECLIGDDTGCILFTARNDQVDLIKSGATVILRNAKIDMFKGTMRMAVDKWGLIEVTDPVSFEVDRENNLSLVEYELVNVE
;
A
#
# COMPACT_ATOMS: atom_id res chain seq x y z
N MET A 1 26.45 10.85 -29.06
CA MET A 1 26.17 11.88 -28.05
C MET A 1 25.10 11.30 -27.14
N GLU A 2 25.48 10.96 -25.91
CA GLU A 2 24.59 10.31 -24.95
C GLU A 2 23.70 11.38 -24.32
N THR A 3 22.44 11.44 -24.75
CA THR A 3 21.48 12.42 -24.23
C THR A 3 21.08 11.99 -22.82
N THR A 4 21.68 12.59 -21.80
CA THR A 4 21.29 12.35 -20.41
C THR A 4 19.88 12.86 -20.17
N VAL A 5 18.90 11.96 -20.17
CA VAL A 5 17.50 12.29 -19.88
C VAL A 5 17.39 12.71 -18.42
N GLN A 6 17.12 14.00 -18.18
CA GLN A 6 16.96 14.55 -16.85
C GLN A 6 15.68 13.97 -16.21
N LYS A 7 15.84 13.12 -15.19
CA LYS A 7 14.70 12.48 -14.51
C LYS A 7 13.93 13.51 -13.68
N ARG A 8 12.60 13.54 -13.84
CA ARG A 8 11.72 14.39 -13.03
C ARG A 8 11.82 14.00 -11.56
N LYS A 9 11.83 15.00 -10.67
CA LYS A 9 11.81 14.76 -9.23
C LYS A 9 10.52 14.03 -8.85
N PRO A 10 10.57 13.02 -7.97
CA PRO A 10 9.36 12.36 -7.47
C PRO A 10 8.51 13.37 -6.69
N VAL A 11 7.21 13.36 -6.95
CA VAL A 11 6.23 14.16 -6.21
C VAL A 11 5.66 13.29 -5.12
N PHE A 12 5.78 13.74 -3.87
CA PHE A 12 5.21 13.06 -2.73
C PHE A 12 3.78 13.55 -2.49
N VAL A 13 2.87 12.61 -2.29
CA VAL A 13 1.47 12.87 -1.94
C VAL A 13 1.23 12.43 -0.50
N LYS A 14 0.19 13.00 0.11
CA LYS A 14 -0.26 12.67 1.46
C LYS A 14 -1.38 11.63 1.44
N VAL A 15 -1.63 10.97 2.56
CA VAL A 15 -2.65 9.92 2.65
C VAL A 15 -4.05 10.49 2.38
N ASP A 16 -4.39 11.65 2.93
CA ASP A 16 -5.69 12.31 2.72
C ASP A 16 -6.05 12.65 1.25
N GLN A 17 -5.04 12.73 0.38
CA GLN A 17 -5.19 13.04 -1.04
C GLN A 17 -5.47 11.81 -1.92
N LEU A 18 -5.44 10.60 -1.34
CA LEU A 18 -5.68 9.36 -2.06
C LEU A 18 -7.14 9.26 -2.49
N LYS A 19 -7.35 8.81 -3.74
CA LYS A 19 -8.69 8.65 -4.33
C LYS A 19 -8.92 7.24 -4.86
N PRO A 20 -10.16 6.75 -4.91
CA PRO A 20 -10.50 5.44 -5.46
C PRO A 20 -9.93 5.22 -6.86
N GLY A 21 -9.32 4.06 -7.11
CA GLY A 21 -8.82 3.65 -8.43
C GLY A 21 -7.57 4.38 -8.96
N THR A 22 -7.03 5.33 -8.21
CA THR A 22 -5.82 6.10 -8.61
C THR A 22 -4.52 5.29 -8.44
N ARG A 23 -3.48 5.66 -9.20
CA ARG A 23 -2.20 4.92 -9.29
C ARG A 23 -1.02 5.89 -9.40
N GLY A 24 0.19 5.38 -9.20
CA GLY A 24 1.43 6.15 -9.36
C GLY A 24 1.81 6.97 -8.13
N HIS A 25 1.26 6.64 -6.97
CA HIS A 25 1.49 7.40 -5.75
C HIS A 25 2.87 7.16 -5.18
N THR A 26 3.48 8.24 -4.70
CA THR A 26 4.73 8.17 -3.92
C THR A 26 4.48 8.82 -2.58
N LEU A 27 4.66 8.09 -1.49
CA LEU A 27 4.37 8.57 -0.14
C LEU A 27 5.32 7.98 0.89
N THR A 28 5.54 8.73 1.97
CA THR A 28 6.30 8.28 3.14
C THR A 28 5.32 8.02 4.27
N VAL A 29 5.27 6.78 4.75
CA VAL A 29 4.30 6.33 5.74
C VAL A 29 4.96 5.57 6.87
N LYS A 30 4.36 5.65 8.04
CA LYS A 30 4.71 4.83 9.19
C LYS A 30 3.76 3.63 9.26
N VAL A 31 4.33 2.47 9.52
CA VAL A 31 3.57 1.23 9.75
C VAL A 31 3.12 1.22 11.20
N VAL A 32 1.82 1.30 11.41
CA VAL A 32 1.19 1.26 12.74
C VAL A 32 1.06 -0.19 13.19
N GLU A 33 0.47 -1.02 12.35
CA GLU A 33 0.19 -2.43 12.62
C GLU A 33 0.47 -3.28 11.39
N SER A 34 0.84 -4.55 11.59
CA SER A 34 1.09 -5.52 10.53
C SER A 34 0.54 -6.87 10.96
N ASN A 35 -0.54 -7.30 10.32
CA ASN A 35 -1.30 -8.49 10.66
C ASN A 35 -1.20 -9.52 9.51
N PRO A 36 -0.42 -10.60 9.67
CA PRO A 36 -0.35 -11.66 8.67
C PRO A 36 -1.72 -12.32 8.47
N VAL A 37 -2.17 -12.39 7.22
CA VAL A 37 -3.44 -13.02 6.85
C VAL A 37 -3.16 -14.47 6.47
N ARG A 38 -3.83 -15.41 7.16
CA ARG A 38 -3.76 -16.82 6.77
C ARG A 38 -4.37 -16.99 5.37
N PRO A 39 -3.66 -17.61 4.41
CA PRO A 39 -4.23 -17.87 3.10
C PRO A 39 -5.51 -18.70 3.27
N ALA A 40 -6.63 -18.23 2.71
CA ALA A 40 -7.81 -19.06 2.60
C ALA A 40 -7.43 -20.33 1.82
N ILE A 41 -7.65 -21.50 2.41
CA ILE A 41 -7.40 -22.79 1.75
C ILE A 41 -8.39 -22.91 0.59
N ARG A 42 -8.01 -22.40 -0.59
CA ARG A 42 -8.75 -22.70 -1.82
C ARG A 42 -8.35 -24.11 -2.22
N LYS A 43 -9.25 -25.07 -1.98
CA LYS A 43 -9.19 -26.42 -2.56
C LYS A 43 -9.33 -26.30 -4.08
N SER A 44 -8.25 -25.99 -4.78
CA SER A 44 -8.28 -25.92 -6.24
C SER A 44 -7.00 -26.49 -6.85
N SER A 45 -7.20 -27.62 -7.51
CA SER A 45 -6.37 -28.30 -8.50
C SER A 45 -5.09 -28.99 -8.04
N LEU A 46 -5.04 -30.28 -8.35
CA LEU A 46 -3.86 -31.11 -8.47
C LEU A 46 -2.91 -30.49 -9.51
N SER A 47 -1.94 -29.67 -9.10
CA SER A 47 -0.66 -29.51 -9.84
C SER A 47 0.28 -28.56 -9.08
N GLN A 48 1.43 -29.11 -8.69
CA GLN A 48 2.64 -28.45 -8.17
C GLN A 48 2.52 -27.69 -6.83
N PRO A 49 3.56 -27.74 -5.97
CA PRO A 49 3.62 -26.98 -4.74
C PRO A 49 3.91 -25.51 -5.06
N THR A 50 2.92 -24.78 -5.55
CA THR A 50 3.02 -23.32 -5.63
C THR A 50 3.06 -22.80 -4.19
N ARG A 51 4.19 -22.21 -3.79
CA ARG A 51 4.39 -21.61 -2.47
C ARG A 51 3.16 -20.76 -2.14
N SER A 52 2.50 -21.04 -1.01
CA SER A 52 1.31 -20.30 -0.62
C SER A 52 1.65 -18.80 -0.52
N PRO A 53 0.84 -17.90 -1.12
CA PRO A 53 1.15 -16.49 -1.11
C PRO A 53 1.13 -15.98 0.34
N ARG A 54 2.24 -15.39 0.79
CA ARG A 54 2.30 -14.71 2.09
C ARG A 54 1.63 -13.35 1.93
N ILE A 55 0.63 -13.07 2.74
CA ILE A 55 -0.11 -11.81 2.72
C ILE A 55 -0.16 -11.25 4.13
N ALA A 56 0.02 -9.95 4.29
CA ALA A 56 -0.30 -9.25 5.52
C ALA A 56 -1.16 -8.02 5.20
N GLU A 57 -2.12 -7.76 6.08
CA GLU A 57 -2.87 -6.50 6.12
C GLU A 57 -2.20 -5.61 7.14
N CYS A 58 -1.73 -4.45 6.69
CA CYS A 58 -0.95 -3.54 7.49
C CYS A 58 -1.66 -2.19 7.57
N LEU A 59 -1.81 -1.62 8.76
CA LEU A 59 -2.27 -0.25 8.91
C LEU A 59 -1.07 0.67 8.74
N ILE A 60 -1.10 1.53 7.72
CA ILE A 60 -0.05 2.49 7.42
C ILE A 60 -0.64 3.90 7.38
N GLY A 61 0.16 4.92 7.68
CA GLY A 61 -0.33 6.30 7.56
C GLY A 61 0.74 7.35 7.75
N ASP A 62 0.32 8.59 7.60
CA ASP A 62 1.08 9.80 7.89
C ASP A 62 0.29 10.71 8.84
N ASP A 63 0.75 11.94 9.02
CA ASP A 63 0.10 13.01 9.79
C ASP A 63 -1.28 13.43 9.25
N THR A 64 -1.64 13.02 8.04
CA THR A 64 -2.92 13.39 7.41
C THR A 64 -3.96 12.30 7.46
N GLY A 65 -3.57 11.05 7.69
CA GLY A 65 -4.48 9.93 7.81
C GLY A 65 -3.81 8.57 7.70
N CYS A 66 -4.63 7.52 7.68
CA CYS A 66 -4.18 6.14 7.55
C CYS A 66 -5.03 5.34 6.54
N ILE A 67 -4.44 4.27 6.01
CA ILE A 67 -5.06 3.37 5.05
C ILE A 67 -4.52 1.96 5.25
N LEU A 68 -5.34 0.95 4.95
CA LEU A 68 -4.90 -0.44 4.90
C LEU A 68 -4.01 -0.70 3.68
N PHE A 69 -2.85 -1.26 3.94
CA PHE A 69 -1.88 -1.72 2.95
C PHE A 69 -1.91 -3.25 2.85
N THR A 70 -1.93 -3.77 1.62
CA THR A 70 -1.81 -5.21 1.37
C THR A 70 -0.38 -5.56 1.01
N ALA A 71 0.40 -6.06 1.99
CA ALA A 71 1.75 -6.55 1.77
C ALA A 71 1.73 -7.98 1.22
N ARG A 72 2.54 -8.26 0.20
CA ARG A 72 2.65 -9.58 -0.42
C ARG A 72 4.08 -10.11 -0.42
N ASN A 73 4.22 -11.42 -0.19
CA ASN A 73 5.48 -12.16 -0.24
C ASN A 73 6.57 -11.48 0.61
N ASP A 74 7.62 -10.99 -0.02
CA ASP A 74 8.79 -10.41 0.65
C ASP A 74 8.51 -9.00 1.18
N GLN A 75 7.43 -8.34 0.71
CA GLN A 75 6.97 -7.07 1.28
C GLN A 75 6.53 -7.22 2.74
N VAL A 76 6.08 -8.41 3.15
CA VAL A 76 5.67 -8.69 4.54
C VAL A 76 6.86 -8.53 5.50
N ASP A 77 8.06 -8.88 5.04
CA ASP A 77 9.28 -8.78 5.83
C ASP A 77 9.76 -7.31 5.96
N LEU A 78 9.37 -6.44 5.02
CA LEU A 78 9.68 -5.00 5.01
C LEU A 78 8.68 -4.16 5.82
N ILE A 79 7.39 -4.52 5.78
CA ILE A 79 6.29 -3.77 6.41
C ILE A 79 6.03 -4.31 7.82
N LYS A 80 6.97 -4.01 8.73
CA LYS A 80 6.86 -4.35 10.16
C LYS A 80 6.33 -3.16 10.96
N SER A 81 5.53 -3.43 11.99
CA SER A 81 5.03 -2.40 12.90
C SER A 81 6.17 -1.54 13.44
N GLY A 82 5.98 -0.22 13.43
CA GLY A 82 6.98 0.78 13.84
C GLY A 82 7.96 1.20 12.74
N ALA A 83 8.06 0.48 11.62
CA ALA A 83 8.92 0.88 10.50
C ALA A 83 8.37 2.14 9.80
N THR A 84 9.27 2.95 9.26
CA THR A 84 8.91 4.01 8.31
C THR A 84 9.37 3.60 6.92
N VAL A 85 8.47 3.70 5.95
CA VAL A 85 8.71 3.24 4.58
C VAL A 85 8.30 4.28 3.56
N ILE A 86 9.02 4.32 2.46
CA ILE A 86 8.66 5.08 1.27
C ILE A 86 8.07 4.08 0.27
N LEU A 87 6.84 4.35 -0.15
CA LEU A 87 6.12 3.55 -1.12
C LEU A 87 6.12 4.32 -2.43
N ARG A 88 6.77 3.77 -3.46
CA ARG A 88 6.89 4.37 -4.79
C ARG A 88 6.03 3.65 -5.79
N ASN A 89 5.36 4.43 -6.64
CA ASN A 89 4.44 3.92 -7.67
C ASN A 89 3.38 2.97 -7.07
N ALA A 90 2.87 3.33 -5.90
CA ALA A 90 1.78 2.63 -5.23
C ALA A 90 0.45 2.91 -5.94
N LYS A 91 -0.52 2.02 -5.74
CA LYS A 91 -1.87 2.15 -6.29
C LYS A 91 -2.93 1.94 -5.21
N ILE A 92 -4.11 2.49 -5.48
CA ILE A 92 -5.32 2.24 -4.72
C ILE A 92 -6.12 1.13 -5.39
N ASP A 93 -6.22 0.01 -4.70
CA ASP A 93 -7.10 -1.11 -5.05
C ASP A 93 -8.41 -0.97 -4.25
N MET A 94 -9.53 -1.12 -4.94
CA MET A 94 -10.84 -1.20 -4.30
C MET A 94 -11.12 -2.64 -3.86
N PHE A 95 -11.48 -2.84 -2.61
CA PHE A 95 -11.84 -4.15 -2.08
C PHE A 95 -13.08 -4.04 -1.21
N LYS A 96 -14.17 -4.71 -1.63
CA LYS A 96 -15.46 -4.70 -0.93
C LYS A 96 -15.96 -3.28 -0.61
N GLY A 97 -15.87 -2.36 -1.57
CA GLY A 97 -16.32 -0.98 -1.42
C GLY A 97 -15.32 -0.05 -0.73
N THR A 98 -14.26 -0.55 -0.09
CA THR A 98 -13.28 0.31 0.59
C THR A 98 -11.94 0.38 -0.14
N MET A 99 -11.19 1.46 0.12
CA MET A 99 -9.86 1.66 -0.46
C MET A 99 -8.80 0.85 0.30
N ARG A 100 -7.88 0.26 -0.46
CA ARG A 100 -6.66 -0.36 0.05
C ARG A 100 -5.49 0.06 -0.80
N MET A 101 -4.34 0.24 -0.17
CA MET A 101 -3.11 0.53 -0.89
C MET A 101 -2.32 -0.74 -1.18
N ALA A 102 -1.69 -0.79 -2.35
CA ALA A 102 -0.82 -1.89 -2.74
C ALA A 102 0.35 -1.37 -3.59
N VAL A 103 1.47 -2.09 -3.53
CA VAL A 103 2.62 -1.89 -4.43
C VAL A 103 2.68 -3.08 -5.38
N ASP A 104 2.67 -2.82 -6.68
CA ASP A 104 2.77 -3.84 -7.72
C ASP A 104 4.22 -4.11 -8.14
N LYS A 105 4.42 -4.90 -9.20
CA LYS A 105 5.75 -5.27 -9.71
C LYS A 105 6.60 -4.10 -10.23
N TRP A 106 5.99 -2.95 -10.48
CA TRP A 106 6.66 -1.74 -10.97
C TRP A 106 6.90 -0.72 -9.86
N GLY A 107 6.34 -0.96 -8.67
CA GLY A 107 6.56 -0.12 -7.51
C GLY A 107 7.65 -0.67 -6.60
N LEU A 108 8.07 0.17 -5.66
CA LEU A 108 9.18 -0.12 -4.76
C LEU A 108 8.80 0.29 -3.34
N ILE A 109 9.23 -0.53 -2.38
CA ILE A 109 9.14 -0.25 -0.95
C ILE A 109 10.56 -0.03 -0.46
N GLU A 110 10.87 1.18 0.01
CA GLU A 110 12.16 1.54 0.59
C GLU A 110 11.96 1.73 2.10
N VAL A 111 12.75 1.05 2.92
CA VAL A 111 12.78 1.33 4.37
C VAL A 111 13.65 2.56 4.58
N THR A 112 13.18 3.50 5.37
CA THR A 112 13.86 4.77 5.65
C THR A 112 14.01 4.98 7.15
N ASP A 113 14.83 5.96 7.53
CA ASP A 113 14.95 6.40 8.91
C ASP A 113 13.59 6.82 9.50
N PRO A 114 13.38 6.61 10.81
CA PRO A 114 12.14 6.99 11.48
C PRO A 114 11.83 8.47 11.28
N VAL A 115 10.63 8.78 10.80
CA VAL A 115 10.16 10.17 10.69
C VAL A 115 9.38 10.53 11.95
N SER A 116 9.48 11.80 12.36
CA SER A 116 8.96 12.33 13.62
C SER A 116 7.45 12.60 13.65
N PHE A 117 6.71 12.33 12.58
CA PHE A 117 5.27 12.57 12.58
C PHE A 117 4.51 11.47 13.33
N GLU A 118 3.40 11.87 13.96
CA GLU A 118 2.41 10.95 14.49
C GLU A 118 1.40 10.62 13.40
N VAL A 119 0.93 9.36 13.36
CA VAL A 119 -0.06 8.94 12.36
C VAL A 119 -1.44 9.32 12.82
N ASP A 120 -2.19 10.04 11.99
CA ASP A 120 -3.61 10.27 12.23
C ASP A 120 -4.40 8.98 11.97
N ARG A 121 -4.80 8.33 13.05
CA ARG A 121 -5.59 7.09 13.03
C ARG A 121 -7.09 7.36 12.91
N GLU A 122 -7.53 8.57 13.19
CA GLU A 122 -8.94 8.95 13.13
C GLU A 122 -9.39 9.10 11.68
N ASN A 123 -8.53 9.70 10.84
CA ASN A 123 -8.76 9.77 9.40
C ASN A 123 -8.35 8.47 8.68
N ASN A 124 -9.14 7.40 8.87
CA ASN A 124 -8.89 6.11 8.22
C ASN A 124 -9.66 5.96 6.90
N LEU A 125 -8.96 6.10 5.78
CA LEU A 125 -9.53 6.01 4.43
C LEU A 125 -10.02 4.61 4.03
N SER A 126 -9.57 3.57 4.75
CA SER A 126 -10.00 2.19 4.49
C SER A 126 -11.32 1.82 5.17
N LEU A 127 -11.84 2.69 6.03
CA LEU A 127 -13.19 2.56 6.62
C LEU A 127 -14.26 3.27 5.78
N VAL A 128 -13.84 4.11 4.83
CA VAL A 128 -14.76 4.82 3.94
C VAL A 128 -15.24 3.88 2.84
N GLU A 129 -16.55 3.71 2.76
CA GLU A 129 -17.21 2.94 1.71
C GLU A 129 -17.52 3.82 0.51
N TYR A 130 -17.21 3.31 -0.68
CA TYR A 130 -17.45 3.94 -1.96
C TYR A 130 -18.38 3.07 -2.80
N GLU A 131 -19.36 3.71 -3.42
CA GLU A 131 -20.23 3.10 -4.41
C GLU A 131 -19.81 3.54 -5.81
N LEU A 132 -19.82 2.59 -6.74
CA LEU A 132 -19.57 2.88 -8.15
C LEU A 132 -20.84 3.45 -8.76
N VAL A 133 -20.84 4.75 -9.04
CA VAL A 133 -21.93 5.42 -9.75
C VAL A 133 -21.61 5.44 -11.23
N ASN A 134 -22.40 4.71 -12.02
CA ASN A 134 -22.40 4.86 -13.47
C ASN A 134 -23.26 6.07 -13.81
N VAL A 135 -22.65 7.10 -14.41
CA VAL A 135 -23.41 8.21 -14.99
C VAL A 135 -23.81 7.79 -16.40
N GLU A 136 -25.11 7.73 -16.66
CA GLU A 136 -25.68 7.52 -18.00
C GLU A 136 -25.42 8.70 -18.95
#